data_AF-A0A962BFG7-F1
#
_entry.id   AF-A0A962BFG7-F1
#
_cell.length_a   1.000
_cell.length_b   1.000
_cell.length_c   1.000
_cell.angle_alpha   90.00
_cell.angle_beta   90.00
_cell.angle_gamma   90.00
#
_symmetry.space_group_name_H-M   'P 1'
#
loop_
_entity.id
_entity.type
_entity.pdbx_description
1 polymer ?
#
loop_
_entity_poly.entity_id
_entity_poly.type
_entity_poly.pdbx_seq_one_letter_code
_entity_poly.pdbx_strand_id
1 'polypeptide(L)'
;MMLLTEKPAWKALETHRDAMKSVHMNALFTEDPGRFEKFHVRENGMLLDYSRHLVTAETRDLLIALAESCAVEDWRDRMFAGDKINTSEGRAVLHTALRRPVTDKVTLDGENIMP
;
A
#
# COMPACT_ATOMS: atom_id res chain seq x y z
N MET A 1 9.22 19.28 -6.77
CA MET A 1 8.62 18.09 -6.13
C MET A 1 9.55 17.68 -5.01
N MET A 2 9.04 17.49 -3.78
CA MET A 2 9.84 17.03 -2.64
C MET A 2 10.24 15.57 -2.84
N LEU A 3 11.49 15.21 -2.53
CA LEU A 3 11.94 13.82 -2.62
C LEU A 3 11.23 12.97 -1.54
N LEU A 4 11.06 11.67 -1.80
CA LEU A 4 10.45 10.73 -0.85
C LEU A 4 11.12 10.81 0.53
N THR A 5 12.46 10.85 0.54
CA THR A 5 13.30 10.85 1.74
C THR A 5 13.29 12.17 2.52
N GLU A 6 12.73 13.23 1.94
CA GLU A 6 12.60 14.56 2.56
C GLU A 6 11.21 14.76 3.19
N LYS A 7 10.24 13.87 2.90
CA LYS A 7 8.89 13.99 3.43
C LYS A 7 8.89 13.86 4.96
N PRO A 8 8.06 14.65 5.67
CA PRO A 8 7.91 14.51 7.12
C PRO A 8 7.57 13.08 7.58
N ALA A 9 6.68 12.38 6.85
CA ALA A 9 6.32 10.99 7.13
C ALA A 9 7.52 10.02 7.01
N TRP A 10 8.44 10.28 6.07
CA TRP A 10 9.68 9.52 5.95
C TRP A 10 10.61 9.79 7.14
N LYS A 11 10.76 11.06 7.56
CA LYS A 11 11.56 11.42 8.73
C LYS A 11 11.01 10.83 10.04
N ALA A 12 9.70 10.74 10.17
CA ALA A 12 9.05 10.06 11.27
C ALA A 12 9.39 8.56 11.28
N LEU A 13 9.36 7.88 10.13
CA LEU A 13 9.80 6.49 9.99
C LEU A 13 11.29 6.30 10.30
N GLU A 14 12.17 7.22 9.89
CA GLU A 14 13.60 7.16 10.24
C GLU A 14 13.83 7.24 11.75
N THR A 15 13.09 8.13 12.42
CA THR A 15 13.12 8.27 13.88
C THR A 15 12.60 7.01 14.57
N HIS A 16 11.45 6.49 14.11
CA HIS A 16 10.86 5.26 14.63
C HIS A 16 11.77 4.04 14.43
N ARG A 17 12.40 3.92 13.25
CA ARG A 17 13.40 2.88 12.97
C ARG A 17 14.53 2.93 13.99
N ASP A 18 15.01 4.11 14.35
CA ASP A 18 16.09 4.25 15.32
C ASP A 18 15.67 3.78 16.72
N ALA A 19 14.42 4.04 17.14
CA ALA A 19 13.84 3.51 18.38
C ALA A 19 13.65 1.98 18.32
N MET A 20 13.32 1.43 17.15
CA MET A 20 13.09 0.00 16.95
C MET A 20 14.38 -0.84 16.82
N LYS A 21 15.58 -0.24 16.76
CA LYS A 21 16.85 -0.95 16.52
C LYS A 21 17.14 -2.09 17.48
N SER A 22 16.73 -1.96 18.74
CA SER A 22 16.97 -2.95 19.80
C SER A 22 15.76 -3.84 20.07
N VAL A 23 14.67 -3.67 19.31
CA VAL A 23 13.46 -4.47 19.48
C VAL A 23 13.63 -5.82 18.78
N HIS A 24 13.34 -6.89 19.50
CA HIS A 24 13.41 -8.26 18.99
C HIS A 24 12.02 -8.87 18.83
N MET A 25 11.86 -9.73 17.82
CA MET A 25 10.59 -10.41 17.53
C MET A 25 10.02 -11.15 18.74
N ASN A 26 10.88 -11.89 19.47
CA ASN A 26 10.45 -12.66 20.63
C ASN A 26 9.89 -11.77 21.74
N ALA A 27 10.42 -10.56 21.91
CA ALA A 27 9.91 -9.59 22.87
C ALA A 27 8.51 -9.13 22.44
N LEU A 28 8.31 -8.80 21.17
CA LEU A 28 7.00 -8.37 20.64
C LEU A 28 5.90 -9.42 20.83
N PHE A 29 6.21 -10.71 20.71
CA PHE A 29 5.25 -11.79 20.99
C PHE A 29 5.04 -12.04 22.48
N THR A 30 6.07 -11.83 23.30
CA THR A 30 5.97 -11.92 24.76
C THR A 30 5.09 -10.81 25.33
N GLU A 31 5.29 -9.58 24.85
CA GLU A 31 4.57 -8.38 25.30
C GLU A 31 3.14 -8.31 24.77
N ASP A 32 2.89 -8.87 23.58
CA ASP A 32 1.56 -8.91 22.96
C ASP A 32 1.16 -10.34 22.56
N PRO A 33 0.60 -11.14 23.48
CA PRO A 33 0.10 -12.48 23.15
C PRO A 33 -0.98 -12.48 22.07
N GLY A 34 -1.70 -11.37 21.87
CA GLY A 34 -2.72 -11.18 20.83
C GLY A 34 -2.18 -10.68 19.49
N ARG A 35 -0.85 -10.64 19.31
CA ARG A 35 -0.19 -10.06 18.14
C ARG A 35 -0.64 -10.67 16.81
N PHE A 36 -0.83 -11.98 16.74
CA PHE A 36 -1.30 -12.62 15.50
C PHE A 36 -2.63 -12.02 15.04
N GLU A 37 -3.59 -11.83 15.95
CA GLU A 37 -4.91 -11.28 15.62
C GLU A 37 -4.85 -9.83 15.13
N LYS A 38 -3.87 -9.05 15.61
CA LYS A 38 -3.67 -7.65 15.23
C LYS A 38 -2.89 -7.46 13.93
N PHE A 39 -2.05 -8.42 13.56
CA PHE A 39 -1.09 -8.33 12.46
C PHE A 39 -1.28 -9.45 11.44
N HIS A 40 -2.54 -9.76 11.13
CA HIS A 40 -2.89 -10.55 9.96
C HIS A 40 -4.03 -9.88 9.19
N VAL A 41 -4.19 -10.26 7.93
CA VAL A 41 -5.38 -9.98 7.13
C VAL A 41 -5.89 -11.29 6.55
N ARG A 42 -7.18 -11.55 6.66
CA ARG A 42 -7.83 -12.70 6.03
C ARG A 42 -8.87 -12.19 5.04
N GLU A 43 -8.75 -12.60 3.79
CA GLU A 43 -9.62 -12.15 2.71
C GLU A 43 -9.72 -13.24 1.65
N ASN A 44 -10.93 -13.55 1.18
CA ASN A 44 -11.19 -14.54 0.12
C ASN A 44 -10.45 -15.89 0.30
N GLY A 45 -10.41 -16.40 1.54
CA GLY A 45 -9.75 -17.67 1.86
C GLY A 45 -8.22 -17.61 1.94
N MET A 46 -7.62 -16.44 1.70
CA MET A 46 -6.18 -16.20 1.87
C MET A 46 -5.89 -15.59 3.23
N LEU A 47 -4.74 -15.95 3.80
CA LEU A 47 -4.20 -15.38 5.04
C LEU A 47 -2.86 -14.70 4.73
N LEU A 48 -2.81 -13.39 4.95
CA LEU A 48 -1.58 -12.62 5.03
C LEU A 48 -1.21 -12.44 6.50
N ASP A 49 -0.34 -13.30 7.02
CA ASP A 49 0.24 -13.14 8.36
C ASP A 49 1.52 -12.29 8.28
N TYR A 50 1.47 -11.09 8.84
CA TYR A 50 2.63 -10.20 8.95
C TYR A 50 3.05 -9.98 10.41
N SER A 51 2.53 -10.77 11.35
CA SER A 51 2.83 -10.71 12.78
C SER A 51 4.30 -10.98 13.10
N ARG A 52 4.98 -11.73 12.22
CA ARG A 52 6.43 -12.03 12.31
C ARG A 52 7.34 -11.01 11.62
N HIS A 53 6.85 -9.80 11.35
CA HIS A 53 7.68 -8.65 10.96
C HIS A 53 7.90 -7.69 12.13
N LEU A 54 9.02 -6.95 12.14
CA LEU A 54 9.36 -5.96 13.18
C LEU A 54 8.48 -4.71 13.03
N VAL A 55 7.18 -4.90 13.26
CA VAL A 55 6.12 -3.92 13.06
C VAL A 55 5.31 -3.81 14.35
N THR A 56 5.20 -2.62 14.90
CA THR A 56 4.23 -2.29 15.95
C THR A 56 3.01 -1.62 15.33
N ALA A 57 1.98 -1.31 16.14
CA ALA A 57 0.86 -0.51 15.66
C ALA A 57 1.36 0.85 15.12
N GLU A 58 2.28 1.48 15.84
CA GLU A 58 2.97 2.70 15.41
C GLU A 58 3.72 2.52 14.09
N THR A 59 4.48 1.42 13.91
CA THR A 59 5.16 1.16 12.63
C THR A 59 4.16 1.12 11.47
N ARG A 60 3.05 0.41 11.64
CA ARG A 60 2.01 0.28 10.62
C ARG A 60 1.39 1.65 10.30
N ASP A 61 1.02 2.40 11.32
CA ASP A 61 0.34 3.69 11.16
C ASP A 61 1.28 4.71 10.49
N LEU A 62 2.58 4.71 10.81
CA LEU A 62 3.60 5.52 10.13
C LEU A 62 3.82 5.11 8.67
N LEU A 63 3.79 3.81 8.36
CA LEU A 63 3.88 3.32 6.97
C LEU A 63 2.66 3.73 6.15
N ILE A 64 1.46 3.66 6.73
CA ILE A 64 0.21 4.12 6.10
C ILE A 64 0.29 5.64 5.86
N ALA A 65 0.72 6.43 6.85
CA ALA A 65 0.91 7.87 6.70
C ALA A 65 1.92 8.21 5.58
N LEU A 66 2.97 7.41 5.40
CA LEU A 66 3.90 7.59 4.28
C LEU A 66 3.20 7.32 2.93
N ALA A 67 2.42 6.24 2.82
CA ALA A 67 1.67 5.90 1.61
C ALA A 67 0.64 7.00 1.25
N GLU A 68 -0.09 7.50 2.24
CA GLU A 68 -1.01 8.65 2.09
C GLU A 68 -0.26 9.90 1.62
N SER A 69 0.89 10.22 2.22
CA SER A 69 1.71 11.38 1.80
C SER A 69 2.30 11.24 0.39
N CYS A 70 2.29 10.03 -0.18
CA CYS A 70 2.68 9.73 -1.55
C CYS A 70 1.49 9.62 -2.51
N ALA A 71 0.26 9.84 -2.01
CA ALA A 71 -0.97 9.75 -2.78
C ALA A 71 -1.15 8.39 -3.47
N VAL A 72 -0.75 7.29 -2.81
CA VAL A 72 -0.82 5.94 -3.40
C VAL A 72 -2.23 5.59 -3.85
N GLU A 73 -3.25 5.97 -3.07
CA GLU A 73 -4.65 5.75 -3.42
C GLU A 73 -5.08 6.56 -4.64
N ASP A 74 -4.68 7.83 -4.75
CA ASP A 74 -4.96 8.63 -5.94
C ASP A 74 -4.31 8.02 -7.18
N TRP A 75 -3.05 7.56 -7.08
CA TRP A 75 -2.37 6.90 -8.20
C TRP A 75 -3.01 5.57 -8.59
N ARG A 76 -3.49 4.79 -7.61
CA ARG A 76 -4.33 3.61 -7.84
C ARG A 76 -5.57 4.02 -8.63
N ASP A 77 -6.32 5.01 -8.17
CA ASP A 77 -7.59 5.38 -8.79
C ASP A 77 -7.38 5.92 -10.23
N ARG A 78 -6.31 6.68 -10.46
CA ARG A 78 -5.87 7.10 -11.80
C ARG A 78 -5.56 5.92 -12.72
N MET A 79 -4.86 4.89 -12.21
CA MET A 79 -4.64 3.65 -12.96
C MET A 79 -5.97 3.01 -13.37
N PHE A 80 -6.90 2.85 -12.44
CA PHE A 80 -8.22 2.26 -12.69
C PHE A 80 -9.10 3.10 -13.62
N ALA A 81 -8.92 4.43 -13.63
CA ALA A 81 -9.64 5.36 -14.50
C ALA A 81 -9.09 5.41 -15.94
N GLY A 82 -7.91 4.83 -16.19
CA GLY A 82 -7.30 4.86 -17.52
C GLY A 82 -6.44 6.09 -17.80
N ASP A 83 -6.05 6.84 -16.76
CA ASP A 83 -5.08 7.92 -16.91
C ASP A 83 -3.76 7.41 -17.51
N LYS A 84 -3.08 8.28 -18.26
CA LYS A 84 -1.78 8.00 -18.87
C LYS A 84 -0.63 8.05 -17.84
N ILE A 85 -0.64 7.13 -16.88
CA ILE A 85 0.33 7.06 -15.77
C ILE A 85 1.67 6.44 -16.17
N ASN A 86 1.76 5.72 -17.29
CA ASN A 86 3.04 5.35 -17.89
C ASN A 86 3.59 6.59 -18.61
N THR A 87 4.34 7.40 -17.86
CA THR A 87 4.75 8.74 -18.27
C THR A 87 5.83 8.76 -19.35
N SER A 88 6.71 7.75 -19.40
CA SER A 88 7.75 7.68 -20.44
C SER A 88 7.18 7.38 -21.83
N GLU A 89 6.08 6.63 -21.90
CA GLU A 89 5.43 6.28 -23.16
C GLU A 89 4.13 7.05 -23.42
N GLY A 90 3.64 7.81 -22.44
CA GLY A 90 2.37 8.53 -22.53
C GLY A 90 1.15 7.60 -22.66
N ARG A 91 1.12 6.49 -21.90
CA ARG A 91 0.12 5.43 -22.04
C ARG A 91 -0.66 5.14 -20.76
N ALA A 92 -1.91 4.69 -20.92
CA ALA A 92 -2.71 4.13 -19.84
C ALA A 92 -2.20 2.74 -19.43
N VAL A 93 -2.49 2.33 -18.19
CA VAL A 93 -2.11 1.01 -17.65
C VAL A 93 -3.37 0.30 -17.14
N LEU A 94 -3.97 -0.53 -17.98
CA LEU A 94 -5.31 -1.12 -17.75
C LEU A 94 -5.33 -2.65 -17.76
N HIS A 95 -4.30 -3.30 -17.23
CA HIS A 95 -4.27 -4.77 -17.08
C HIS A 95 -5.43 -5.29 -16.21
N THR A 96 -5.98 -4.46 -15.32
CA THR A 96 -7.15 -4.76 -14.50
C THR A 96 -8.43 -4.90 -15.34
N ALA A 97 -8.60 -4.11 -16.41
CA ALA A 97 -9.78 -4.16 -17.28
C ALA A 97 -9.99 -5.57 -17.90
N LEU A 98 -8.91 -6.28 -18.22
CA LEU A 98 -8.93 -7.63 -18.79
C LEU A 98 -9.58 -8.69 -17.88
N ARG A 99 -9.79 -8.37 -16.60
CA ARG A 99 -10.33 -9.29 -15.58
C ARG A 99 -11.60 -8.76 -14.92
N ARG A 100 -12.13 -7.61 -15.36
CA ARG A 100 -13.38 -7.06 -14.83
C ARG A 100 -14.59 -7.85 -15.36
N PRO A 101 -15.72 -7.88 -14.63
CA PRO A 101 -16.97 -8.40 -15.15
C PRO A 101 -17.32 -7.76 -16.50
N VAL A 102 -17.89 -8.54 -17.42
CA VAL A 102 -18.32 -8.06 -18.76
C VAL A 102 -19.39 -6.96 -18.69
N THR A 103 -20.06 -6.83 -17.54
CA THR A 103 -21.05 -5.77 -17.29
C THR A 103 -20.43 -4.42 -16.92
N ASP A 104 -19.13 -4.39 -16.61
CA ASP A 104 -18.44 -3.17 -16.25
C ASP A 104 -18.20 -2.30 -17.49
N LYS A 105 -17.98 -1.00 -17.26
CA LYS A 105 -17.57 -0.05 -18.30
C LYS A 105 -16.22 0.52 -17.92
N VAL A 106 -15.28 0.46 -18.86
CA VAL A 106 -13.97 1.10 -18.75
C VAL A 106 -13.79 1.95 -19.99
N THR A 107 -13.73 3.26 -19.81
CA THR A 107 -13.58 4.20 -20.92
C THR A 107 -12.11 4.58 -21.09
N LEU A 108 -11.60 4.48 -22.31
CA LEU A 108 -10.29 4.99 -22.70
C LEU A 108 -10.46 5.83 -23.97
N ASP A 109 -9.98 7.08 -23.95
CA ASP A 109 -10.07 8.01 -25.08
C ASP A 109 -11.51 8.15 -25.67
N GLY A 110 -12.52 8.04 -24.81
CA GLY A 110 -13.94 8.17 -25.19
C GLY A 110 -14.64 6.87 -25.63
N GLU A 111 -13.90 5.77 -25.72
CA GLU A 111 -14.43 4.46 -26.13
C GLU A 111 -14.47 3.48 -24.96
N ASN A 112 -15.53 2.65 -24.90
CA ASN A 112 -15.57 1.54 -23.94
C ASN A 112 -14.65 0.43 -24.44
N ILE A 113 -13.66 0.05 -23.64
CA ILE A 113 -12.69 -0.99 -23.98
C ILE A 113 -13.06 -2.38 -23.42
N MET A 114 -14.20 -2.48 -22.73
CA MET A 114 -14.74 -3.76 -22.28
C MET A 114 -15.41 -4.50 -23.46
N PRO A 115 -15.30 -5.84 -23.56
CA PRO A 115 -15.92 -6.64 -24.62
C PRO A 115 -17.45 -6.59 -24.66
#